data_AF-A0A4R7VZ11-F1
#
_entry.id   AF-A0A4R7VZ11-F1
#
_cell.length_a   1.000
_cell.length_b   1.000
_cell.length_c   1.000
_cell.angle_alpha   90.00
_cell.angle_beta   90.00
_cell.angle_gamma   90.00
#
_symmetry.space_group_name_H-M   'P 1'
#
loop_
_entity.id
_entity.type
_entity.pdbx_description
1 polymer ?
#
loop_
_entity_poly.entity_id
_entity_poly.type
_entity_poly.pdbx_seq_one_letter_code
_entity_poly.pdbx_strand_id
1 'polypeptide(L)'
;MHAKMDRDGEKSAGAQVRRHHHTSGERRRGPLHPDAVLDLQRRVGNRATTLAVQRAGNTPTTQPTDALAGLTRGTLLRRLTKGPLLTDAEVAAIQAATDTTRLGALGLVTHADATAYLDKHKYGDWLEQPPGARLLIATLAWRRFGQQGARREDRITPAYTLGRALRLRRPEGLSDVERRAIEGERDDQIREAFVNTLVARVRGEHQGQVDRARDVLTRVFLILQSGLQVYEKGPRPSDKGRHVPYLRGDVARALAHGGRVNIRIPAVGRGEDPKEMSRWLGLTDGQDADVNPAERRQVGTHRMSVGYNLLGRGKFRERGGFWTGADNLFRRGIGKMWKAAAPRLYGIDLAADGAGRMDFNNDVITPDGGHGHLFVNFQPPGRLKDGALQVGIETTAPKAASPVGYRHDYRSTEATANPESSFYGHKEDKIGTGKLADNQRLVELGDGWLAKLQDAETEWNGLLDAVQGDQQGMRQLYEELVGRRGGRFDKSEQQAEESRTE
;
A
#
# COMPACT_ATOMS: atom_id res chain seq x y z
N MET A 1 -20.20 16.99 75.30
CA MET A 1 -19.04 17.51 76.06
C MET A 1 -18.48 18.70 75.30
N HIS A 2 -18.46 19.85 75.98
CA HIS A 2 -17.77 21.13 75.75
C HIS A 2 -17.70 21.72 74.32
N ALA A 3 -18.37 22.85 74.02
CA ALA A 3 -18.09 24.24 74.46
C ALA A 3 -16.83 24.80 73.74
N LYS A 4 -16.76 26.04 73.22
CA LYS A 4 -17.51 27.28 73.45
C LYS A 4 -16.94 28.36 72.47
N MET A 5 -17.78 29.35 72.10
CA MET A 5 -17.53 30.82 72.07
C MET A 5 -16.35 31.38 71.21
N ASP A 6 -16.39 32.58 70.61
CA ASP A 6 -17.32 33.70 70.58
C ASP A 6 -16.82 34.74 69.54
N ARG A 7 -17.75 35.53 68.96
CA ARG A 7 -17.78 37.02 68.80
C ARG A 7 -16.59 37.81 68.24
N ASP A 8 -16.71 38.96 67.58
CA ASP A 8 -17.80 39.89 67.23
C ASP A 8 -17.24 40.83 66.13
N GLY A 9 -18.08 41.65 65.48
CA GLY A 9 -17.63 42.97 65.00
C GLY A 9 -18.16 43.42 63.65
N GLU A 10 -19.31 44.09 63.67
CA GLU A 10 -19.95 44.88 62.62
C GLU A 10 -19.06 46.00 62.03
N LYS A 11 -19.28 46.34 60.75
CA LYS A 11 -19.86 47.64 60.37
C LYS A 11 -20.25 47.73 58.89
N SER A 12 -21.51 48.10 58.71
CA SER A 12 -22.26 48.39 57.50
C SER A 12 -22.03 49.80 56.94
N ALA A 13 -22.02 49.94 55.61
CA ALA A 13 -22.62 51.00 54.79
C ALA A 13 -22.10 50.79 53.36
N GLY A 14 -22.86 50.75 52.27
CA GLY A 14 -24.21 51.17 51.97
C GLY A 14 -24.16 51.71 50.53
N ALA A 15 -24.93 51.11 49.61
CA ALA A 15 -25.54 51.74 48.42
C ALA A 15 -25.88 50.70 47.34
N GLN A 16 -27.19 50.59 47.13
CA GLN A 16 -27.95 50.05 46.01
C GLN A 16 -27.24 50.04 44.63
N VAL A 17 -27.55 49.05 43.79
CA VAL A 17 -28.47 49.20 42.63
C VAL A 17 -28.50 47.92 41.78
N ARG A 18 -29.74 47.53 41.41
CA ARG A 18 -30.19 46.66 40.29
C ARG A 18 -29.97 45.15 40.33
N ARG A 19 -31.09 44.48 40.62
CA ARG A 19 -31.46 43.15 40.14
C ARG A 19 -31.38 43.09 38.61
N HIS A 20 -30.66 42.10 38.09
CA HIS A 20 -30.99 41.48 36.82
C HIS A 20 -31.02 39.97 37.00
N HIS A 21 -32.18 39.38 36.76
CA HIS A 21 -32.37 37.95 36.59
C HIS A 21 -31.50 37.45 35.43
N HIS A 22 -30.64 36.47 35.71
CA HIS A 22 -30.08 35.60 34.68
C HIS A 22 -30.62 34.20 34.86
N THR A 23 -31.65 33.91 34.06
CA THR A 23 -32.11 32.58 33.70
C THR A 23 -30.95 31.81 33.08
N SER A 24 -30.58 30.70 33.72
CA SER A 24 -29.71 29.66 33.20
C SER A 24 -30.39 28.97 32.01
N GLY A 25 -30.06 29.41 30.80
CA GLY A 25 -30.41 28.73 29.56
C GLY A 25 -29.31 27.76 29.15
N GLU A 26 -29.53 26.46 29.36
CA GLU A 26 -28.78 25.39 28.70
C GLU A 26 -28.88 25.56 27.17
N ARG A 27 -27.84 26.13 26.55
CA ARG A 27 -27.68 26.02 25.10
C ARG A 27 -27.10 24.65 24.79
N ARG A 28 -27.98 23.70 24.44
CA ARG A 28 -27.63 22.53 23.64
C ARG A 28 -26.84 23.00 22.42
N ARG A 29 -25.55 22.66 22.35
CA ARG A 29 -24.76 22.79 21.11
C ARG A 29 -25.25 21.74 20.14
N GLY A 30 -26.11 22.13 19.21
CA GLY A 30 -26.43 21.31 18.04
C GLY A 30 -25.18 21.07 17.18
N PRO A 31 -25.20 20.02 16.34
CA PRO A 31 -24.10 19.76 15.40
C PRO A 31 -23.87 20.99 14.51
N LEU A 32 -22.59 21.30 14.26
CA LEU A 32 -22.21 22.41 13.39
C LEU A 32 -22.81 22.20 12.00
N HIS A 33 -23.49 23.21 11.48
CA HIS A 33 -24.00 23.22 10.11
C HIS A 33 -22.85 22.98 9.12
N PRO A 34 -23.02 22.15 8.08
CA PRO A 34 -21.95 21.82 7.12
C PRO A 34 -21.24 23.05 6.55
N ASP A 35 -21.98 24.14 6.32
CA ASP A 35 -21.43 25.40 5.82
C ASP A 35 -20.51 26.11 6.83
N ALA A 36 -20.77 25.95 8.13
CA ALA A 36 -19.89 26.49 9.18
C ALA A 36 -18.58 25.69 9.29
N VAL A 37 -18.62 24.39 8.98
CA VAL A 37 -17.42 23.53 8.90
C VAL A 37 -16.59 23.89 7.67
N LEU A 38 -17.24 24.12 6.53
CA LEU A 38 -16.59 24.57 5.29
C LEU A 38 -15.97 25.97 5.43
N ASP A 39 -16.66 26.90 6.08
CA ASP A 39 -16.12 28.26 6.29
C ASP A 39 -14.95 28.25 7.29
N LEU A 40 -15.00 27.38 8.32
CA LEU A 40 -13.87 27.16 9.22
C LEU A 40 -12.67 26.52 8.50
N GLN A 41 -12.90 25.54 7.63
CA GLN A 41 -11.86 24.91 6.81
C GLN A 41 -11.22 25.92 5.83
N ARG A 42 -12.01 26.80 5.21
CA ARG A 42 -11.49 27.89 4.35
C ARG A 42 -10.67 28.91 5.14
N ARG A 43 -11.12 29.31 6.33
CA ARG A 43 -10.38 30.27 7.17
C ARG A 43 -9.08 29.69 7.73
N VAL A 44 -9.07 28.40 8.08
CA VAL A 44 -7.86 27.68 8.53
C VAL A 44 -6.90 27.45 7.36
N GLY A 45 -7.41 27.06 6.20
CA GLY A 45 -6.63 26.93 4.96
C GLY A 45 -5.94 28.23 4.56
N ASN A 46 -6.69 29.34 4.52
CA ASN A 46 -6.14 30.65 4.15
C ASN A 46 -5.12 31.19 5.18
N ARG A 47 -5.29 30.90 6.48
CA ARG A 47 -4.28 31.23 7.50
C ARG A 47 -3.02 30.37 7.38
N ALA A 48 -3.14 29.09 7.04
CA ALA A 48 -1.99 28.22 6.80
C ALA A 48 -1.19 28.70 5.57
N THR A 49 -1.87 29.10 4.49
CA THR A 49 -1.22 29.68 3.30
C THR A 49 -0.55 31.02 3.62
N THR A 50 -1.19 31.89 4.41
CA THR A 50 -0.61 33.19 4.80
C THR A 50 0.60 33.03 5.73
N LEU A 51 0.57 32.05 6.64
CA LEU A 51 1.72 31.73 7.51
C LEU A 51 2.87 31.05 6.76
N ALA A 52 2.58 30.25 5.72
CA ALA A 52 3.60 29.71 4.82
C ALA A 52 4.30 30.82 4.02
N VAL A 53 3.54 31.82 3.54
CA VAL A 53 4.07 32.99 2.83
C VAL A 53 4.85 33.92 3.77
N GLN A 54 4.41 34.11 5.01
CA GLN A 54 5.14 34.96 5.99
C GLN A 54 6.40 34.29 6.55
N ARG A 55 6.47 32.95 6.65
CA ARG A 55 7.70 32.24 7.05
C ARG A 55 8.77 32.21 5.97
N ALA A 56 8.41 32.38 4.69
CA ALA A 56 9.38 32.55 3.61
C ALA A 56 10.19 33.85 3.73
N GLY A 57 9.73 34.84 4.51
CA GLY A 57 10.39 36.13 4.69
C GLY A 57 11.58 36.16 5.67
N ASN A 58 11.83 35.10 6.43
CA ASN A 58 12.89 35.05 7.46
C ASN A 58 13.88 33.89 7.26
N THR A 59 14.32 33.66 6.03
CA THR A 59 15.41 32.72 5.74
C THR A 59 16.72 33.51 5.58
N PRO A 60 17.87 33.07 6.14
CA PRO A 60 19.15 33.71 5.86
C PRO A 60 19.37 33.80 4.35
N THR A 61 19.80 34.96 3.87
CA THR A 61 20.10 35.25 2.46
C THR A 61 21.36 34.49 2.03
N THR A 62 21.26 33.17 1.90
CA THR A 62 22.28 32.38 1.19
C THR A 62 22.15 32.73 -0.29
N GLN A 63 23.25 33.14 -0.93
CA GLN A 63 23.28 33.37 -2.37
C GLN A 63 22.77 32.11 -3.10
N PRO A 64 21.97 32.22 -4.18
CA PRO A 64 21.41 31.06 -4.88
C PRO A 64 22.49 30.04 -5.30
N THR A 65 23.70 30.50 -5.62
CA THR A 65 24.83 29.63 -6.01
C THR A 65 25.34 28.72 -4.89
N ASP A 66 25.15 29.12 -3.62
CA ASP A 66 25.61 28.38 -2.44
C ASP A 66 24.59 27.30 -2.02
N ALA A 67 23.32 27.43 -2.43
CA ALA A 67 22.29 26.44 -2.11
C ALA A 67 22.52 25.09 -2.82
N LEU A 68 23.28 25.07 -3.93
CA LEU A 68 23.73 23.84 -4.58
C LEU A 68 25.07 23.33 -4.03
N ALA A 69 25.74 24.10 -3.16
CA ALA A 69 26.99 23.68 -2.55
C ALA A 69 26.72 22.47 -1.63
N GLY A 70 27.45 21.39 -1.84
CA GLY A 70 27.26 20.13 -1.12
C GLY A 70 26.29 19.14 -1.77
N LEU A 71 25.55 19.55 -2.82
CA LEU A 71 24.87 18.58 -3.68
C LEU A 71 25.89 17.82 -4.53
N THR A 72 25.71 16.51 -4.58
CA THR A 72 26.43 15.55 -5.40
C THR A 72 25.45 14.52 -5.95
N ARG A 73 25.81 13.80 -7.02
CA ARG A 73 25.02 12.67 -7.54
C ARG A 73 24.63 11.68 -6.42
N GLY A 74 25.58 11.37 -5.54
CA GLY A 74 25.35 10.47 -4.42
C GLY A 74 24.35 11.02 -3.40
N THR A 75 24.40 12.31 -3.08
CA THR A 75 23.42 12.93 -2.18
C THR A 75 22.01 12.95 -2.80
N LEU A 76 21.90 13.24 -4.09
CA LEU A 76 20.61 13.29 -4.80
C LEU A 76 20.00 11.89 -4.92
N LEU A 77 20.80 10.86 -5.21
CA LEU A 77 20.35 9.47 -5.21
C LEU A 77 19.86 9.01 -3.82
N ARG A 78 20.58 9.37 -2.75
CA ARG A 78 20.13 9.10 -1.38
C ARG A 78 18.83 9.84 -1.05
N ARG A 79 18.66 11.07 -1.53
CA ARG A 79 17.42 11.83 -1.32
C ARG A 79 16.25 11.22 -2.08
N LEU A 80 16.43 10.85 -3.34
CA LEU A 80 15.43 10.17 -4.17
C LEU A 80 14.86 8.90 -3.51
N THR A 81 15.66 8.21 -2.68
CA THR A 81 15.23 6.99 -1.99
C THR A 81 14.65 7.26 -0.61
N LYS A 82 15.29 8.12 0.21
CA LYS A 82 15.01 8.24 1.65
C LYS A 82 15.03 9.67 2.21
N GLY A 83 15.41 10.65 1.41
CA GLY A 83 15.59 12.03 1.87
C GLY A 83 14.42 12.93 1.46
N PRO A 84 14.48 14.21 1.85
CA PRO A 84 13.41 15.14 1.53
C PRO A 84 13.45 15.49 0.04
N LEU A 85 12.37 16.12 -0.40
CA LEU A 85 12.32 16.89 -1.65
C LEU A 85 13.36 18.02 -1.62
N LEU A 86 13.61 18.64 -2.79
CA LEU A 86 14.46 19.82 -2.85
C LEU A 86 13.79 20.98 -2.09
N THR A 87 14.61 21.76 -1.39
CA THR A 87 14.19 22.97 -0.68
C THR A 87 13.83 24.10 -1.65
N ASP A 88 13.19 25.15 -1.17
CA ASP A 88 12.86 26.32 -2.00
C ASP A 88 14.14 27.01 -2.52
N ALA A 89 15.16 27.12 -1.69
CA ALA A 89 16.47 27.68 -2.07
C ALA A 89 17.17 26.83 -3.14
N GLU A 90 17.16 25.50 -3.01
CA GLU A 90 17.73 24.59 -4.02
C GLU A 90 16.98 24.70 -5.36
N VAL A 91 15.65 24.79 -5.35
CA VAL A 91 14.86 24.96 -6.58
C VAL A 91 15.10 26.33 -7.22
N ALA A 92 15.14 27.40 -6.43
CA ALA A 92 15.44 28.75 -6.93
C ALA A 92 16.85 28.82 -7.53
N ALA A 93 17.82 28.13 -6.92
CA ALA A 93 19.18 28.03 -7.45
C ALA A 93 19.24 27.28 -8.79
N ILE A 94 18.49 26.18 -8.93
CA ILE A 94 18.38 25.46 -10.21
C ILE A 94 17.70 26.33 -11.27
N GLN A 95 16.68 27.10 -10.89
CA GLN A 95 15.97 28.00 -11.81
C GLN A 95 16.88 29.15 -12.29
N ALA A 96 17.74 29.68 -11.42
CA ALA A 96 18.67 30.76 -11.74
C ALA A 96 19.99 30.30 -12.39
N ALA A 97 20.26 28.99 -12.44
CA ALA A 97 21.51 28.45 -12.95
C ALA A 97 21.63 28.65 -14.47
N THR A 98 22.63 29.42 -14.89
CA THR A 98 22.99 29.59 -16.30
C THR A 98 23.98 28.53 -16.80
N ASP A 99 24.74 27.91 -15.90
CA ASP A 99 25.66 26.81 -16.20
C ASP A 99 24.94 25.45 -16.16
N THR A 100 24.42 25.03 -17.32
CA THR A 100 23.76 23.72 -17.48
C THR A 100 24.73 22.55 -17.38
N THR A 101 26.03 22.76 -17.61
CA THR A 101 27.06 21.71 -17.49
C THR A 101 27.19 21.29 -16.03
N ARG A 102 27.20 22.25 -15.09
CA ARG A 102 27.20 21.97 -13.66
C ARG A 102 25.96 21.21 -13.20
N LEU A 103 24.77 21.55 -13.71
CA LEU A 103 23.54 20.80 -13.42
C LEU A 103 23.64 19.35 -13.93
N GLY A 104 24.09 19.16 -15.17
CA GLY A 104 24.31 17.83 -15.75
C GLY A 104 25.35 16.99 -14.99
N ALA A 105 26.41 17.61 -14.48
CA ALA A 105 27.40 16.96 -13.62
C ALA A 105 26.77 16.42 -12.32
N LEU A 106 25.76 17.10 -11.77
CA LEU A 106 24.98 16.63 -10.63
C LEU A 106 23.90 15.60 -11.01
N GLY A 107 23.65 15.39 -12.30
CA GLY A 107 22.53 14.58 -12.77
C GLY A 107 21.18 15.28 -12.59
N LEU A 108 21.17 16.61 -12.62
CA LEU A 108 19.98 17.46 -12.69
C LEU A 108 19.72 17.88 -14.14
N VAL A 109 18.49 18.34 -14.39
CA VAL A 109 18.10 19.04 -15.61
C VAL A 109 17.77 20.50 -15.26
N THR A 110 17.56 21.35 -16.27
CA THR A 110 17.12 22.73 -16.01
C THR A 110 15.70 22.74 -15.44
N HIS A 111 15.33 23.81 -14.75
CA HIS A 111 13.95 23.99 -14.28
C HIS A 111 12.94 23.98 -15.44
N ALA A 112 13.30 24.59 -16.57
CA ALA A 112 12.48 24.61 -17.78
C ALA A 112 12.26 23.21 -18.33
N ASP A 113 13.32 22.40 -18.45
CA ASP A 113 13.20 21.01 -18.93
C ASP A 113 12.36 20.14 -17.99
N ALA A 114 12.54 20.29 -16.67
CA ALA A 114 11.74 19.57 -15.69
C ALA A 114 10.25 19.95 -15.77
N THR A 115 9.95 21.23 -16.00
CA THR A 115 8.57 21.72 -16.17
C THR A 115 7.97 21.20 -17.48
N ALA A 116 8.72 21.28 -18.58
CA ALA A 116 8.29 20.74 -19.88
C ALA A 116 8.07 19.22 -19.84
N TYR A 117 8.85 18.49 -19.03
CA TYR A 117 8.64 17.06 -18.81
C TYR A 117 7.30 16.78 -18.14
N LEU A 118 6.94 17.56 -17.10
CA LEU A 118 5.63 17.46 -16.44
C LEU A 118 4.49 17.79 -17.39
N ASP A 119 4.61 18.87 -18.17
CA ASP A 119 3.57 19.31 -19.11
C ASP A 119 3.30 18.31 -20.23
N LYS A 120 4.28 17.49 -20.61
CA LYS A 120 4.12 16.46 -21.65
C LYS A 120 3.24 15.29 -21.23
N HIS A 121 3.13 14.99 -19.93
CA HIS A 121 2.44 13.79 -19.42
C HIS A 121 2.86 12.50 -20.15
N LYS A 122 4.18 12.34 -20.36
CA LYS A 122 4.78 11.15 -20.98
C LYS A 122 5.96 10.71 -20.13
N TYR A 123 5.73 9.64 -19.37
CA TYR A 123 6.63 9.08 -18.37
C TYR A 123 7.27 7.76 -18.82
N GLY A 124 7.15 7.38 -20.10
CA GLY A 124 7.71 6.14 -20.66
C GLY A 124 9.23 5.99 -20.49
N ASP A 125 9.96 7.07 -20.22
CA ASP A 125 11.39 7.11 -19.93
C ASP A 125 11.70 7.47 -18.46
N TRP A 126 10.70 7.50 -17.58
CA TRP A 126 10.81 8.02 -16.22
C TRP A 126 11.96 7.39 -15.44
N LEU A 127 12.15 6.08 -15.53
CA LEU A 127 13.23 5.39 -14.82
C LEU A 127 14.61 5.53 -15.48
N GLU A 128 14.65 5.96 -16.74
CA GLU A 128 15.88 6.32 -17.47
C GLU A 128 16.39 7.71 -17.04
N GLN A 129 15.50 8.55 -16.50
CA GLN A 129 15.86 9.87 -16.01
C GLN A 129 16.89 9.79 -14.86
N PRO A 130 17.92 10.66 -14.88
CA PRO A 130 18.91 10.74 -13.82
C PRO A 130 18.26 10.96 -12.43
N PRO A 131 18.84 10.43 -11.34
CA PRO A 131 18.26 10.56 -10.00
C PRO A 131 17.98 12.00 -9.56
N GLY A 132 18.86 12.94 -9.90
CA GLY A 132 18.66 14.36 -9.62
C GLY A 132 17.48 14.93 -10.39
N ALA A 133 17.38 14.64 -11.69
CA ALA A 133 16.27 15.03 -12.55
C ALA A 133 14.93 14.54 -12.00
N ARG A 134 14.83 13.23 -11.66
CA ARG A 134 13.61 12.69 -11.03
C ARG A 134 13.25 13.37 -9.71
N LEU A 135 14.24 13.67 -8.87
CA LEU A 135 14.00 14.37 -7.61
C LEU A 135 13.48 15.80 -7.83
N LEU A 136 14.04 16.52 -8.80
CA LEU A 136 13.57 17.85 -9.20
C LEU A 136 12.13 17.78 -9.76
N ILE A 137 11.89 16.90 -10.73
CA ILE A 137 10.58 16.70 -11.35
C ILE A 137 9.52 16.33 -10.31
N ALA A 138 9.84 15.42 -9.38
CA ALA A 138 8.95 15.04 -8.27
C ALA A 138 8.70 16.20 -7.30
N THR A 139 9.72 17.03 -7.02
CA THR A 139 9.56 18.23 -6.19
C THR A 139 8.61 19.22 -6.84
N LEU A 140 8.77 19.48 -8.14
CA LEU A 140 7.89 20.39 -8.90
C LEU A 140 6.46 19.82 -9.02
N ALA A 141 6.32 18.53 -9.31
CA ALA A 141 5.02 17.85 -9.37
C ALA A 141 4.27 17.95 -8.04
N TRP A 142 4.93 17.68 -6.92
CA TRP A 142 4.34 17.81 -5.59
C TRP A 142 3.86 19.23 -5.31
N ARG A 143 4.67 20.25 -5.61
CA ARG A 143 4.31 21.66 -5.41
C ARG A 143 3.15 22.11 -6.30
N ARG A 144 3.12 21.64 -7.55
CA ARG A 144 2.13 22.03 -8.56
C ARG A 144 0.80 21.31 -8.36
N PHE A 145 0.82 19.99 -8.18
CA PHE A 145 -0.36 19.15 -8.18
C PHE A 145 -0.83 18.75 -6.77
N GLY A 146 -0.08 19.08 -5.72
CA GLY A 146 -0.50 18.88 -4.32
C GLY A 146 -1.49 19.94 -3.83
N GLN A 147 -1.80 20.94 -4.66
CA GLN A 147 -2.75 21.99 -4.36
C GLN A 147 -4.19 21.52 -4.58
N GLN A 148 -5.14 22.12 -3.86
CA GLN A 148 -6.56 21.83 -4.06
C GLN A 148 -6.98 22.18 -5.51
N GLY A 149 -7.72 21.27 -6.15
CA GLY A 149 -8.23 21.45 -7.52
C GLY A 149 -7.36 20.84 -8.62
N ALA A 150 -6.18 20.28 -8.31
CA ALA A 150 -5.42 19.48 -9.27
C ALA A 150 -6.22 18.25 -9.72
N ARG A 151 -6.11 17.90 -11.00
CA ARG A 151 -6.88 16.79 -11.56
C ARG A 151 -6.33 15.45 -11.09
N ARG A 152 -7.15 14.39 -11.15
CA ARG A 152 -6.72 13.05 -10.76
C ARG A 152 -5.53 12.59 -11.60
N GLU A 153 -5.56 12.85 -12.90
CA GLU A 153 -4.53 12.40 -13.85
C GLU A 153 -3.15 12.98 -13.50
N ASP A 154 -3.12 14.21 -12.96
CA ASP A 154 -1.89 14.88 -12.53
C ASP A 154 -1.32 14.23 -11.25
N ARG A 155 -2.19 13.67 -10.41
CA ARG A 155 -1.88 13.11 -9.08
C ARG A 155 -1.64 11.61 -9.06
N ILE A 156 -1.80 10.92 -10.18
CA ILE A 156 -1.45 9.49 -10.34
C ILE A 156 -0.15 9.29 -11.13
N THR A 157 0.53 10.36 -11.50
CA THR A 157 1.81 10.30 -12.20
C THR A 157 2.94 9.80 -11.29
N PRO A 158 3.93 9.07 -11.82
CA PRO A 158 5.07 8.59 -11.01
C PRO A 158 5.92 9.72 -10.43
N ALA A 159 5.88 10.92 -11.03
CA ALA A 159 6.52 12.11 -10.47
C ALA A 159 5.81 12.59 -9.20
N TYR A 160 4.48 12.73 -9.26
CA TYR A 160 3.71 13.21 -8.12
C TYR A 160 3.68 12.20 -6.97
N THR A 161 3.46 10.92 -7.27
CA THR A 161 3.39 9.86 -6.25
C THR A 161 4.74 9.68 -5.54
N LEU A 162 5.86 9.80 -6.25
CA LEU A 162 7.19 9.88 -5.66
C LEU A 162 7.33 11.12 -4.75
N GLY A 163 6.86 12.28 -5.22
CA GLY A 163 6.85 13.52 -4.46
C GLY A 163 6.14 13.36 -3.11
N ARG A 164 4.93 12.80 -3.16
CA ARG A 164 4.12 12.44 -1.99
C ARG A 164 4.85 11.48 -1.06
N ALA A 165 5.42 10.41 -1.60
CA ALA A 165 6.09 9.39 -0.80
C ALA A 165 7.31 9.96 -0.05
N LEU A 166 8.11 10.79 -0.72
CA LEU A 166 9.24 11.48 -0.07
C LEU A 166 8.76 12.46 1.01
N ARG A 167 7.64 13.15 0.78
CA ARG A 167 7.06 14.04 1.79
C ARG A 167 6.56 13.29 3.02
N LEU A 168 5.98 12.09 2.87
CA LEU A 168 5.56 11.25 3.99
C LEU A 168 6.74 10.68 4.79
N ARG A 169 7.85 10.36 4.12
CA ARG A 169 9.08 9.86 4.79
C ARG A 169 9.82 10.94 5.56
N ARG A 170 9.70 12.19 5.11
CA ARG A 170 10.24 13.39 5.74
C ARG A 170 9.10 14.35 6.08
N PRO A 171 8.30 14.03 7.11
CA PRO A 171 7.12 14.80 7.47
C PRO A 171 7.48 16.06 8.28
N GLU A 172 8.77 16.40 8.42
CA GLU A 172 9.19 17.60 9.15
C GLU A 172 8.45 18.83 8.61
N GLY A 173 7.86 19.62 9.51
CA GLY A 173 7.05 20.77 9.16
C GLY A 173 5.62 20.48 8.68
N LEU A 174 5.16 19.22 8.60
CA LEU A 174 3.73 18.90 8.50
C LEU A 174 3.09 18.90 9.88
N SER A 175 1.89 19.45 9.97
CA SER A 175 0.95 19.11 11.04
C SER A 175 0.45 17.67 10.90
N ASP A 176 -0.05 17.10 11.99
CA ASP A 176 -0.67 15.76 11.96
C ASP A 176 -1.87 15.69 11.01
N VAL A 177 -2.62 16.79 10.87
CA VAL A 177 -3.77 16.88 9.95
C VAL A 177 -3.30 16.79 8.50
N GLU A 178 -2.29 17.56 8.12
CA GLU A 178 -1.73 17.51 6.77
C GLU A 178 -1.14 16.14 6.49
N ARG A 179 -0.38 15.57 7.43
CA ARG A 179 0.18 14.23 7.29
C ARG A 179 -0.92 13.20 7.05
N ARG A 180 -1.99 13.20 7.85
CA ARG A 180 -3.13 12.27 7.68
C ARG A 180 -3.85 12.48 6.37
N ALA A 181 -3.98 13.71 5.88
CA ALA A 181 -4.58 13.98 4.58
C ALA A 181 -3.75 13.37 3.44
N ILE A 182 -2.42 13.48 3.51
CA ILE A 182 -1.51 12.90 2.52
C ILE A 182 -1.50 11.36 2.61
N GLU A 183 -1.53 10.80 3.83
CA GLU A 183 -1.67 9.35 4.04
C GLU A 183 -3.02 8.84 3.50
N GLY A 184 -4.11 9.58 3.72
CA GLY A 184 -5.44 9.28 3.21
C GLY A 184 -5.48 9.28 1.70
N GLU A 185 -4.92 10.30 1.05
CA GLU A 185 -4.82 10.35 -0.41
C GLU A 185 -4.06 9.14 -0.99
N ARG A 186 -2.93 8.76 -0.39
CA ARG A 186 -2.19 7.56 -0.80
C ARG A 186 -3.07 6.32 -0.70
N ASP A 187 -3.74 6.15 0.44
CA ASP A 187 -4.54 4.97 0.72
C ASP A 187 -5.77 4.91 -0.21
N ASP A 188 -6.40 6.05 -0.51
CA ASP A 188 -7.51 6.17 -1.45
C ASP A 188 -7.08 5.85 -2.89
N GLN A 189 -5.93 6.36 -3.36
CA GLN A 189 -5.43 6.01 -4.69
C GLN A 189 -5.12 4.51 -4.83
N ILE A 190 -4.50 3.91 -3.81
CA ILE A 190 -4.26 2.46 -3.76
C ILE A 190 -5.60 1.73 -3.85
N ARG A 191 -6.57 2.09 -3.00
CA ARG A 191 -7.90 1.47 -2.95
C ARG A 191 -8.60 1.59 -4.30
N GLU A 192 -8.67 2.79 -4.87
CA GLU A 192 -9.27 3.05 -6.17
C GLU A 192 -8.65 2.23 -7.28
N ALA A 193 -7.31 2.10 -7.31
CA ALA A 193 -6.64 1.31 -8.33
C ALA A 193 -7.08 -0.15 -8.31
N PHE A 194 -7.22 -0.74 -7.11
CA PHE A 194 -7.74 -2.09 -6.94
C PHE A 194 -9.21 -2.21 -7.30
N VAL A 195 -10.04 -1.27 -6.83
CA VAL A 195 -11.47 -1.25 -7.14
C VAL A 195 -11.67 -1.15 -8.65
N ASN A 196 -11.01 -0.21 -9.33
CA ASN A 196 -11.07 -0.03 -10.77
C ASN A 196 -10.64 -1.30 -11.52
N THR A 197 -9.60 -1.98 -11.05
CA THR A 197 -9.16 -3.28 -11.60
C THR A 197 -10.25 -4.35 -11.49
N LEU A 198 -10.92 -4.43 -10.33
CA LEU A 198 -11.90 -5.48 -10.03
C LEU A 198 -13.28 -5.20 -10.66
N VAL A 199 -13.70 -3.94 -10.75
CA VAL A 199 -14.98 -3.57 -11.37
C VAL A 199 -14.91 -3.55 -12.90
N ALA A 200 -13.72 -3.33 -13.48
CA ALA A 200 -13.56 -3.19 -14.93
C ALA A 200 -14.23 -4.34 -15.68
N ARG A 201 -15.08 -4.00 -16.65
CA ARG A 201 -15.72 -4.96 -17.57
C ARG A 201 -15.31 -4.56 -18.98
N VAL A 202 -14.61 -5.45 -19.68
CA VAL A 202 -14.23 -5.25 -21.08
C VAL A 202 -14.88 -6.32 -21.95
N ARG A 203 -15.13 -5.98 -23.21
CA ARG A 203 -15.63 -6.91 -24.23
C ARG A 203 -14.52 -7.15 -25.24
N GLY A 204 -14.49 -8.35 -25.83
CA GLY A 204 -13.54 -8.70 -26.89
C GLY A 204 -12.28 -9.38 -26.37
N GLU A 205 -11.15 -9.13 -27.03
CA GLU A 205 -9.91 -9.92 -26.93
C GLU A 205 -9.41 -10.13 -25.48
N HIS A 206 -9.49 -9.10 -24.63
CA HIS A 206 -8.96 -9.16 -23.27
C HIS A 206 -9.97 -9.62 -22.21
N GLN A 207 -11.22 -9.91 -22.57
CA GLN A 207 -12.27 -10.22 -21.60
C GLN A 207 -11.89 -11.41 -20.70
N GLY A 208 -11.45 -12.52 -21.30
CA GLY A 208 -11.07 -13.71 -20.53
C GLY A 208 -9.90 -13.47 -19.57
N GLN A 209 -8.91 -12.65 -19.95
CA GLN A 209 -7.77 -12.30 -19.10
C GLN A 209 -8.19 -11.41 -17.92
N VAL A 210 -9.04 -10.41 -18.17
CA VAL A 210 -9.55 -9.51 -17.13
C VAL A 210 -10.44 -10.26 -16.14
N ASP A 211 -11.34 -11.12 -16.62
CA ASP A 211 -12.21 -11.93 -15.76
C ASP A 211 -11.39 -12.91 -14.93
N ARG A 212 -10.41 -13.59 -15.55
CA ARG A 212 -9.45 -14.47 -14.87
C ARG A 212 -8.68 -13.75 -13.75
N ALA A 213 -8.11 -12.58 -14.05
CA ALA A 213 -7.37 -11.78 -13.09
C ALA A 213 -8.25 -11.34 -11.92
N ARG A 214 -9.48 -10.88 -12.20
CA ARG A 214 -10.47 -10.47 -11.20
C ARG A 214 -10.82 -11.62 -10.26
N ASP A 215 -11.08 -12.80 -10.81
CA ASP A 215 -11.50 -13.98 -10.06
C ASP A 215 -10.42 -14.45 -9.07
N VAL A 216 -9.17 -14.51 -9.52
CA VAL A 216 -8.04 -14.89 -8.65
C VAL A 216 -7.78 -13.81 -7.60
N LEU A 217 -7.78 -12.53 -8.01
CA LEU A 217 -7.49 -11.42 -7.12
C LEU A 217 -8.60 -11.23 -6.06
N THR A 218 -9.86 -11.46 -6.41
CA THR A 218 -11.00 -11.45 -5.46
C THR A 218 -10.78 -12.48 -4.36
N ARG A 219 -10.43 -13.73 -4.74
CA ARG A 219 -10.15 -14.80 -3.77
C ARG A 219 -8.93 -14.52 -2.89
N VAL A 220 -7.90 -13.88 -3.46
CA VAL A 220 -6.78 -13.37 -2.67
C VAL A 220 -7.26 -12.36 -1.63
N PHE A 221 -8.12 -11.41 -1.99
CA PHE A 221 -8.65 -10.44 -1.03
C PHE A 221 -9.54 -11.07 0.04
N LEU A 222 -10.33 -12.11 -0.29
CA LEU A 222 -11.07 -12.88 0.71
C LEU A 222 -10.11 -13.53 1.74
N ILE A 223 -8.97 -14.09 1.28
CA ILE A 223 -7.92 -14.57 2.20
C ILE A 223 -7.39 -13.43 3.08
N LEU A 224 -7.08 -12.27 2.50
CA LEU A 224 -6.55 -11.13 3.27
C LEU A 224 -7.55 -10.62 4.32
N GLN A 225 -8.83 -10.52 3.95
CA GLN A 225 -9.89 -10.12 4.88
C GLN A 225 -10.01 -11.11 6.05
N SER A 226 -9.91 -12.42 5.77
CA SER A 226 -10.04 -13.45 6.80
C SER A 226 -8.93 -13.49 7.85
N GLY A 227 -7.76 -12.89 7.61
CA GLY A 227 -6.67 -13.06 8.57
C GLY A 227 -5.36 -12.33 8.30
N LEU A 228 -5.36 -11.21 7.58
CA LEU A 228 -4.13 -10.44 7.36
C LEU A 228 -3.54 -9.94 8.69
N GLN A 229 -2.28 -10.29 8.89
CA GLN A 229 -1.44 -9.85 9.98
C GLN A 229 -0.18 -9.15 9.46
N VAL A 230 0.36 -8.25 10.26
CA VAL A 230 1.63 -7.57 9.99
C VAL A 230 2.62 -7.80 11.11
N TYR A 231 3.89 -7.92 10.76
CA TYR A 231 4.96 -8.07 11.74
C TYR A 231 5.29 -6.71 12.39
N GLU A 232 5.17 -6.65 13.71
CA GLU A 232 5.60 -5.52 14.54
C GLU A 232 6.83 -5.93 15.33
N LYS A 233 7.96 -5.24 15.11
CA LYS A 233 9.16 -5.38 15.92
C LYS A 233 8.84 -4.99 17.37
N GLY A 234 9.48 -5.70 18.30
CA GLY A 234 9.39 -5.31 19.71
C GLY A 234 10.01 -3.92 19.95
N PRO A 235 9.68 -3.29 21.08
CA PRO A 235 10.08 -1.91 21.38
C PRO A 235 11.60 -1.75 21.49
N ARG A 236 12.34 -2.83 21.79
CA ARG A 236 13.81 -2.84 21.76
C ARG A 236 14.34 -3.78 20.67
N PRO A 237 15.54 -3.54 20.12
CA PRO A 237 16.14 -4.40 19.10
C PRO A 237 16.30 -5.87 19.49
N SER A 238 16.38 -6.17 20.79
CA SER A 238 16.48 -7.53 21.35
C SER A 238 15.13 -8.24 21.49
N ASP A 239 14.03 -7.50 21.50
CA ASP A 239 12.70 -8.06 21.73
C ASP A 239 12.21 -8.73 20.44
N LYS A 240 11.75 -9.98 20.54
CA LYS A 240 11.11 -10.65 19.41
C LYS A 240 9.86 -9.88 19.03
N GLY A 241 9.77 -9.47 17.77
CA GLY A 241 8.52 -8.96 17.23
C GLY A 241 7.48 -10.07 17.10
N ARG A 242 6.24 -9.65 16.85
CA ARG A 242 5.08 -10.53 16.71
C ARG A 242 4.25 -10.13 15.49
N HIS A 243 3.48 -11.07 14.98
CA HIS A 243 2.42 -10.77 14.02
C HIS A 243 1.18 -10.31 14.78
N VAL A 244 0.62 -9.18 14.35
CA VAL A 244 -0.63 -8.63 14.89
C VAL A 244 -1.66 -8.48 13.77
N PRO A 245 -2.96 -8.64 14.07
CA PRO A 245 -4.05 -8.27 13.16
C PRO A 245 -3.84 -6.90 12.52
N TYR A 246 -3.93 -6.83 11.19
CA TYR A 246 -3.83 -5.55 10.49
C TYR A 246 -5.20 -4.88 10.39
N LEU A 247 -5.52 -4.04 11.37
CA LEU A 247 -6.82 -3.34 11.47
C LEU A 247 -6.74 -1.84 11.16
N ARG A 248 -5.52 -1.28 11.09
CA ARG A 248 -5.28 0.17 11.01
C ARG A 248 -5.49 0.79 9.62
N GLY A 249 -5.72 -0.02 8.58
CA GLY A 249 -5.85 0.44 7.21
C GLY A 249 -6.31 -0.66 6.27
N ASP A 250 -6.30 -0.34 4.97
CA ASP A 250 -6.90 -1.21 3.94
C ASP A 250 -6.05 -2.43 3.63
N VAL A 251 -6.67 -3.60 3.47
CA VAL A 251 -5.99 -4.84 3.12
C VAL A 251 -5.29 -4.74 1.75
N ALA A 252 -5.77 -3.88 0.85
CA ALA A 252 -5.10 -3.48 -0.39
C ALA A 252 -3.63 -3.10 -0.22
N ARG A 253 -3.28 -2.45 0.90
CA ARG A 253 -1.89 -2.05 1.17
C ARG A 253 -0.95 -3.24 1.32
N ALA A 254 -1.46 -4.43 1.64
CA ALA A 254 -0.66 -5.63 1.71
C ALA A 254 -0.06 -6.03 0.36
N LEU A 255 -0.67 -5.64 -0.76
CA LEU A 255 -0.20 -5.96 -2.11
C LEU A 255 0.36 -4.74 -2.86
N ALA A 256 -0.07 -3.52 -2.49
CA ALA A 256 0.25 -2.29 -3.23
C ALA A 256 1.72 -1.88 -3.22
N HIS A 257 2.51 -2.25 -2.21
CA HIS A 257 3.87 -1.73 -2.03
C HIS A 257 4.96 -2.69 -2.55
N GLY A 258 4.59 -3.64 -3.41
CA GLY A 258 5.48 -4.73 -3.81
C GLY A 258 5.86 -5.68 -2.66
N GLY A 259 6.70 -6.68 -2.97
CA GLY A 259 6.95 -7.81 -2.08
C GLY A 259 5.75 -8.76 -2.03
N ARG A 260 5.67 -9.62 -1.01
CA ARG A 260 4.68 -10.71 -0.92
C ARG A 260 3.95 -10.72 0.42
N VAL A 261 2.72 -11.21 0.40
CA VAL A 261 2.01 -11.75 1.55
C VAL A 261 2.23 -13.25 1.55
N ASN A 262 2.69 -13.78 2.67
CA ASN A 262 2.86 -15.22 2.84
C ASN A 262 1.64 -15.78 3.59
N ILE A 263 1.01 -16.80 3.03
CA ILE A 263 -0.18 -17.44 3.57
C ILE A 263 0.22 -18.84 3.96
N ARG A 264 0.05 -19.17 5.25
CA ARG A 264 0.43 -20.45 5.82
C ARG A 264 -0.77 -21.38 5.82
N ILE A 265 -0.64 -22.52 5.13
CA ILE A 265 -1.72 -23.50 4.97
C ILE A 265 -1.43 -24.67 5.91
N PRO A 266 -2.36 -25.07 6.81
CA PRO A 266 -2.16 -26.22 7.69
C PRO A 266 -1.77 -27.50 6.94
N ALA A 267 -0.98 -28.35 7.60
CA ALA A 267 -0.73 -29.71 7.17
C ALA A 267 -2.06 -30.46 6.95
N VAL A 268 -2.11 -31.31 5.93
CA VAL A 268 -3.33 -32.06 5.59
C VAL A 268 -3.52 -33.28 6.49
N GLY A 269 -4.76 -33.47 6.92
CA GLY A 269 -5.23 -34.65 7.62
C GLY A 269 -5.36 -35.88 6.72
N ARG A 270 -5.90 -36.97 7.27
CA ARG A 270 -6.19 -38.18 6.49
C ARG A 270 -7.43 -37.94 5.63
N GLY A 271 -7.30 -38.10 4.31
CA GLY A 271 -8.41 -37.94 3.36
C GLY A 271 -8.55 -36.53 2.80
N GLU A 272 -7.83 -35.55 3.35
CA GLU A 272 -7.75 -34.21 2.80
C GLU A 272 -6.79 -34.15 1.60
N ASP A 273 -7.14 -33.33 0.61
CA ASP A 273 -6.33 -33.15 -0.58
C ASP A 273 -5.37 -31.96 -0.44
N PRO A 274 -4.05 -32.15 -0.63
CA PRO A 274 -3.08 -31.07 -0.54
C PRO A 274 -3.16 -30.03 -1.66
N LYS A 275 -4.04 -30.21 -2.66
CA LYS A 275 -4.19 -29.30 -3.81
C LYS A 275 -5.46 -28.44 -3.76
N GLU A 276 -6.26 -28.54 -2.70
CA GLU A 276 -7.51 -27.78 -2.60
C GLU A 276 -7.29 -26.27 -2.75
N MET A 277 -6.21 -25.71 -2.17
CA MET A 277 -5.92 -24.28 -2.31
C MET A 277 -5.72 -23.88 -3.78
N SER A 278 -5.00 -24.66 -4.59
CA SER A 278 -4.79 -24.33 -5.99
C SER A 278 -6.07 -24.44 -6.83
N ARG A 279 -6.95 -25.40 -6.50
CA ARG A 279 -8.25 -25.52 -7.16
C ARG A 279 -9.21 -24.41 -6.76
N TRP A 280 -9.29 -24.11 -5.47
CA TRP A 280 -10.14 -23.06 -4.93
C TRP A 280 -9.76 -21.69 -5.50
N LEU A 281 -8.47 -21.38 -5.59
CA LEU A 281 -8.00 -20.16 -6.29
C LEU A 281 -8.28 -20.17 -7.81
N GLY A 282 -8.70 -21.30 -8.37
CA GLY A 282 -8.88 -21.49 -9.80
C GLY A 282 -7.58 -21.65 -10.59
N LEU A 283 -6.43 -21.86 -9.94
CA LEU A 283 -5.15 -22.07 -10.65
C LEU A 283 -5.15 -23.40 -11.41
N THR A 284 -5.90 -24.37 -10.90
CA THR A 284 -6.00 -25.71 -11.46
C THR A 284 -7.45 -26.17 -11.55
N ASP A 285 -7.75 -27.03 -12.52
CA ASP A 285 -9.08 -27.63 -12.68
C ASP A 285 -9.31 -28.81 -11.72
N GLY A 286 -10.46 -29.47 -11.85
CA GLY A 286 -10.83 -30.66 -11.06
C GLY A 286 -9.95 -31.89 -11.31
N GLN A 287 -9.12 -31.88 -12.36
CA GLN A 287 -8.14 -32.93 -12.68
C GLN A 287 -6.70 -32.51 -12.30
N ASP A 288 -6.55 -31.40 -11.57
CA ASP A 288 -5.30 -30.76 -11.18
C ASP A 288 -4.44 -30.22 -12.34
N ALA A 289 -4.97 -30.17 -13.56
CA ALA A 289 -4.32 -29.53 -14.70
C ALA A 289 -4.36 -28.01 -14.54
N ASP A 290 -3.39 -27.31 -15.13
CA ASP A 290 -3.38 -25.84 -15.10
C ASP A 290 -4.55 -25.29 -15.93
N VAL A 291 -5.39 -24.44 -15.32
CA VAL A 291 -6.50 -23.79 -16.04
C VAL A 291 -5.96 -22.96 -17.21
N ASN A 292 -4.82 -22.29 -17.00
CA ASN A 292 -4.09 -21.61 -18.04
C ASN A 292 -2.60 -21.96 -17.94
N PRO A 293 -2.10 -22.88 -18.77
CA PRO A 293 -0.68 -23.26 -18.77
C PRO A 293 0.27 -22.12 -19.11
N ALA A 294 -0.18 -21.07 -19.83
CA ALA A 294 0.67 -19.93 -20.18
C ALA A 294 1.05 -19.06 -18.97
N GLU A 295 0.26 -19.11 -17.89
CA GLU A 295 0.55 -18.43 -16.63
C GLU A 295 1.70 -19.10 -15.85
N ARG A 296 2.14 -20.30 -16.25
CA ARG A 296 3.16 -21.05 -15.51
C ARG A 296 4.54 -20.46 -15.61
N ARG A 297 5.18 -20.36 -14.45
CA ARG A 297 6.57 -19.89 -14.32
C ARG A 297 7.49 -21.03 -13.89
N GLN A 298 8.67 -21.07 -14.50
CA GLN A 298 9.71 -22.05 -14.15
C GLN A 298 10.56 -21.62 -12.95
N VAL A 299 10.62 -20.32 -12.67
CA VAL A 299 11.52 -19.74 -11.66
C VAL A 299 10.83 -18.61 -10.90
N GLY A 300 11.06 -18.56 -9.60
CA GLY A 300 10.65 -17.47 -8.71
C GLY A 300 11.87 -16.90 -7.99
N THR A 301 11.84 -15.62 -7.68
CA THR A 301 12.95 -14.93 -6.99
C THR A 301 12.98 -15.22 -5.48
N HIS A 302 11.88 -15.74 -4.94
CA HIS A 302 11.71 -16.06 -3.52
C HIS A 302 11.02 -17.41 -3.36
N ARG A 303 11.27 -18.06 -2.22
CA ARG A 303 10.66 -19.35 -1.84
C ARG A 303 10.35 -19.40 -0.37
N MET A 304 9.39 -20.24 0.00
CA MET A 304 9.10 -20.55 1.40
C MET A 304 9.95 -21.72 1.90
N SER A 305 10.45 -21.57 3.13
CA SER A 305 11.05 -22.65 3.90
C SER A 305 10.08 -23.02 5.01
N VAL A 306 9.50 -24.22 4.91
CA VAL A 306 8.53 -24.75 5.87
C VAL A 306 9.11 -25.97 6.58
N GLY A 307 9.22 -25.88 7.91
CA GLY A 307 9.70 -26.94 8.79
C GLY A 307 8.66 -28.02 9.06
N TYR A 308 9.09 -29.15 9.63
CA TYR A 308 8.20 -30.22 10.08
C TYR A 308 7.45 -29.84 11.36
N ASN A 309 6.23 -30.36 11.50
CA ASN A 309 5.36 -30.16 12.65
C ASN A 309 5.61 -31.21 13.76
N LEU A 310 6.87 -31.39 14.21
CA LEU A 310 7.23 -32.48 15.15
C LEU A 310 6.82 -32.21 16.60
N LEU A 311 7.00 -30.97 17.08
CA LEU A 311 6.74 -30.54 18.46
C LEU A 311 5.86 -29.29 18.46
N GLY A 312 4.88 -29.26 17.56
CA GLY A 312 4.09 -28.07 17.21
C GLY A 312 4.40 -27.55 15.81
N ARG A 313 3.82 -26.40 15.46
CA ARG A 313 3.93 -25.81 14.12
C ARG A 313 5.39 -25.54 13.72
N GLY A 314 5.79 -26.05 12.57
CA GLY A 314 7.15 -25.90 12.04
C GLY A 314 7.53 -24.44 11.74
N LYS A 315 8.83 -24.16 11.57
CA LYS A 315 9.31 -22.82 11.16
C LYS A 315 8.73 -22.45 9.79
N PHE A 316 8.26 -21.22 9.63
CA PHE A 316 7.70 -20.69 8.38
C PHE A 316 8.44 -19.41 7.99
N ARG A 317 9.33 -19.47 7.01
CA ARG A 317 10.20 -18.34 6.65
C ARG A 317 10.32 -18.16 5.16
N GLU A 318 10.15 -16.93 4.69
CA GLU A 318 10.53 -16.56 3.34
C GLU A 318 12.06 -16.51 3.22
N ARG A 319 12.57 -17.07 2.11
CA ARG A 319 13.98 -16.98 1.72
C ARG A 319 14.07 -16.35 0.34
N GLY A 320 14.97 -15.37 0.20
CA GLY A 320 15.38 -14.90 -1.11
C GLY A 320 16.22 -15.97 -1.80
N GLY A 321 16.16 -16.04 -3.13
CA GLY A 321 17.06 -16.93 -3.84
C GLY A 321 16.83 -17.04 -5.33
N PHE A 322 17.70 -16.36 -6.09
CA PHE A 322 18.21 -16.83 -7.37
C PHE A 322 19.35 -17.83 -7.07
N TRP A 323 19.00 -19.09 -6.73
CA TRP A 323 19.98 -20.16 -6.58
C TRP A 323 19.47 -21.43 -7.26
N THR A 324 19.61 -21.44 -8.57
CA THR A 324 19.64 -22.64 -9.41
C THR A 324 20.91 -23.43 -9.10
N GLY A 325 20.86 -24.42 -8.19
CA GLY A 325 21.99 -25.34 -8.02
C GLY A 325 21.95 -26.27 -6.80
N ALA A 326 21.72 -25.75 -5.60
CA ALA A 326 21.95 -26.56 -4.38
C ALA A 326 20.79 -27.50 -3.97
N ASP A 327 19.54 -27.18 -4.35
CA ASP A 327 18.37 -27.94 -3.91
C ASP A 327 18.18 -29.28 -4.65
N ASN A 328 18.74 -29.42 -5.86
CA ASN A 328 18.69 -30.67 -6.62
C ASN A 328 19.58 -31.76 -6.01
N LEU A 329 20.61 -31.39 -5.22
CA LEU A 329 21.49 -32.36 -4.59
C LEU A 329 20.88 -32.93 -3.30
N PHE A 330 20.20 -32.11 -2.50
CA PHE A 330 19.57 -32.56 -1.24
C PHE A 330 18.29 -33.39 -1.45
N ARG A 331 17.57 -33.16 -2.57
CA ARG A 331 16.38 -33.94 -2.94
C ARG A 331 16.71 -35.37 -3.41
N ARG A 332 17.94 -35.65 -3.84
CA ARG A 332 18.36 -36.98 -4.30
C ARG A 332 18.59 -37.99 -3.17
N GLY A 333 18.94 -37.54 -1.96
CA GLY A 333 19.29 -38.44 -0.84
C GLY A 333 18.11 -38.99 -0.02
N ILE A 334 16.97 -38.29 0.02
CA ILE A 334 15.79 -38.64 0.86
C ILE A 334 14.61 -39.11 -0.02
N GLY A 335 14.82 -39.18 -1.34
CA GLY A 335 13.80 -39.02 -2.39
C GLY A 335 12.91 -40.21 -2.75
N LYS A 336 12.83 -41.30 -1.96
CA LYS A 336 11.91 -42.42 -2.28
C LYS A 336 10.68 -42.56 -1.40
N MET A 337 10.65 -41.97 -0.19
CA MET A 337 9.56 -42.22 0.76
C MET A 337 8.57 -41.04 0.91
N TRP A 338 8.91 -39.85 0.39
CA TRP A 338 8.13 -38.63 0.63
C TRP A 338 8.17 -37.68 -0.59
N LYS A 339 7.40 -37.98 -1.64
CA LYS A 339 7.22 -37.07 -2.78
C LYS A 339 6.29 -35.91 -2.37
N ALA A 340 6.82 -34.90 -1.68
CA ALA A 340 6.12 -33.62 -1.59
C ALA A 340 5.97 -33.06 -3.01
N ALA A 341 4.74 -32.72 -3.41
CA ALA A 341 4.48 -32.17 -4.73
C ALA A 341 5.32 -30.90 -4.97
N ALA A 342 5.81 -30.74 -6.19
CA ALA A 342 6.67 -29.61 -6.53
C ALA A 342 5.90 -28.29 -6.39
N PRO A 343 6.55 -27.20 -5.93
CA PRO A 343 5.93 -25.88 -5.92
C PRO A 343 5.41 -25.49 -7.30
N ARG A 344 4.26 -24.82 -7.35
CA ARG A 344 3.61 -24.34 -8.56
C ARG A 344 3.66 -22.81 -8.58
N LEU A 345 4.34 -22.24 -9.57
CA LEU A 345 4.45 -20.79 -9.73
C LEU A 345 3.61 -20.31 -10.91
N TYR A 346 2.90 -19.22 -10.71
CA TYR A 346 2.04 -18.56 -11.68
C TYR A 346 2.35 -17.07 -11.76
N GLY A 347 2.13 -16.52 -12.95
CA GLY A 347 2.12 -15.10 -13.24
C GLY A 347 0.86 -14.76 -14.01
N ILE A 348 0.02 -13.87 -13.47
CA ILE A 348 -1.26 -13.49 -14.07
C ILE A 348 -1.24 -12.00 -14.33
N ASP A 349 -1.36 -11.61 -15.60
CA ASP A 349 -1.31 -10.20 -15.98
C ASP A 349 -2.55 -9.46 -15.47
N LEU A 350 -2.32 -8.27 -14.92
CA LEU A 350 -3.35 -7.39 -14.37
C LEU A 350 -3.50 -6.16 -15.25
N ALA A 351 -4.72 -5.63 -15.29
CA ALA A 351 -5.00 -4.30 -15.82
C ALA A 351 -5.15 -3.31 -14.65
N ALA A 352 -4.04 -2.98 -13.97
CA ALA A 352 -4.08 -2.14 -12.77
C ALA A 352 -4.63 -0.73 -13.07
N ASP A 353 -5.46 -0.22 -12.16
CA ASP A 353 -6.32 0.98 -12.32
C ASP A 353 -7.46 0.84 -13.36
N GLY A 354 -7.70 -0.38 -13.87
CA GLY A 354 -8.89 -0.77 -14.60
C GLY A 354 -8.72 -0.84 -16.13
N ALA A 355 -9.05 -2.00 -16.70
CA ALA A 355 -8.96 -2.23 -18.14
C ALA A 355 -9.83 -1.25 -18.95
N GLY A 356 -9.29 -0.76 -20.07
CA GLY A 356 -9.96 0.19 -20.97
C GLY A 356 -9.89 1.66 -20.54
N ARG A 357 -9.35 1.95 -19.35
CA ARG A 357 -9.06 3.32 -18.91
C ARG A 357 -7.71 3.79 -19.45
N MET A 358 -7.49 5.09 -19.46
CA MET A 358 -6.19 5.66 -19.82
C MET A 358 -5.27 5.70 -18.60
N ASP A 359 -4.01 5.30 -18.78
CA ASP A 359 -2.96 5.48 -17.80
C ASP A 359 -2.43 6.94 -17.77
N PHE A 360 -1.42 7.22 -16.94
CA PHE A 360 -0.79 8.55 -16.85
C PHE A 360 0.01 8.96 -18.10
N ASN A 361 0.20 8.06 -19.07
CA ASN A 361 0.76 8.35 -20.40
C ASN A 361 -0.33 8.57 -21.45
N ASN A 362 -1.62 8.47 -21.10
CA ASN A 362 -2.75 8.38 -22.03
C ASN A 362 -2.75 7.13 -22.91
N ASP A 363 -2.13 6.04 -22.45
CA ASP A 363 -2.18 4.74 -23.10
C ASP A 363 -3.33 3.91 -22.49
N VAL A 364 -3.96 3.05 -23.28
CA VAL A 364 -5.07 2.21 -22.81
C VAL A 364 -4.53 1.09 -21.93
N ILE A 365 -5.06 1.00 -20.71
CA ILE A 365 -4.73 -0.06 -19.76
C ILE A 365 -5.30 -1.39 -20.24
N THR A 366 -4.42 -2.38 -20.42
CA THR A 366 -4.76 -3.76 -20.82
C THR A 366 -4.00 -4.75 -19.93
N PRO A 367 -4.44 -6.03 -19.82
CA PRO A 367 -3.70 -7.06 -19.08
C PRO A 367 -2.50 -7.58 -19.90
N ASP A 368 -1.54 -6.69 -20.17
CA ASP A 368 -0.36 -6.91 -21.02
C ASP A 368 0.91 -7.27 -20.21
N GLY A 369 0.77 -7.35 -18.89
CA GLY A 369 1.87 -7.53 -17.95
C GLY A 369 2.71 -6.27 -17.72
N GLY A 370 2.54 -5.21 -18.51
CA GLY A 370 3.11 -3.87 -18.30
C GLY A 370 2.36 -3.09 -17.23
N HIS A 371 1.03 -3.26 -17.20
CA HIS A 371 0.11 -2.62 -16.25
C HIS A 371 -0.10 -3.41 -14.96
N GLY A 372 0.88 -4.24 -14.57
CA GLY A 372 0.87 -5.02 -13.35
C GLY A 372 0.78 -6.52 -13.59
N HIS A 373 1.33 -7.28 -12.65
CA HIS A 373 1.45 -8.72 -12.78
C HIS A 373 1.32 -9.38 -11.40
N LEU A 374 0.34 -10.25 -11.23
CA LEU A 374 0.13 -11.01 -10.00
C LEU A 374 1.05 -12.24 -9.99
N PHE A 375 1.95 -12.29 -9.02
CA PHE A 375 2.76 -13.45 -8.71
C PHE A 375 2.05 -14.34 -7.69
N VAL A 376 1.94 -15.63 -8.01
CA VAL A 376 1.43 -16.66 -7.08
C VAL A 376 2.40 -17.84 -7.01
N ASN A 377 2.87 -18.18 -5.81
CA ASN A 377 3.69 -19.37 -5.57
C ASN A 377 3.01 -20.27 -4.56
N PHE A 378 2.52 -21.41 -5.03
CA PHE A 378 1.87 -22.42 -4.20
C PHE A 378 2.80 -23.59 -3.91
N GLN A 379 3.08 -23.81 -2.63
CA GLN A 379 3.71 -25.00 -2.10
C GLN A 379 2.66 -25.82 -1.35
N PRO A 380 2.28 -27.01 -1.85
CA PRO A 380 1.23 -27.81 -1.24
C PRO A 380 1.63 -28.27 0.18
N PRO A 381 0.68 -28.31 1.13
CA PRO A 381 0.89 -28.96 2.43
C PRO A 381 1.14 -30.46 2.27
N GLY A 382 1.71 -31.07 3.29
CA GLY A 382 1.78 -32.52 3.45
C GLY A 382 1.31 -32.93 4.85
N ARG A 383 1.37 -34.23 5.16
CA ARG A 383 0.90 -34.74 6.47
C ARG A 383 1.69 -34.25 7.68
N LEU A 384 2.97 -33.94 7.46
CA LEU A 384 3.91 -33.56 8.53
C LEU A 384 4.42 -32.13 8.38
N LYS A 385 3.95 -31.40 7.36
CA LYS A 385 4.40 -30.05 7.02
C LYS A 385 3.25 -29.22 6.52
N ASP A 386 3.18 -28.01 7.03
CA ASP A 386 2.34 -26.98 6.47
C ASP A 386 2.71 -26.68 5.01
N GLY A 387 1.72 -26.20 4.27
CA GLY A 387 1.88 -25.63 2.94
C GLY A 387 2.13 -24.13 3.00
N ALA A 388 2.37 -23.54 1.85
CA ALA A 388 2.50 -22.10 1.73
C ALA A 388 1.90 -21.61 0.41
N LEU A 389 1.31 -20.43 0.46
CA LEU A 389 0.93 -19.66 -0.71
C LEU A 389 1.59 -18.29 -0.57
N GLN A 390 2.39 -17.88 -1.55
CA GLN A 390 2.93 -16.52 -1.61
C GLN A 390 2.22 -15.76 -2.70
N VAL A 391 1.69 -14.60 -2.36
CA VAL A 391 1.01 -13.71 -3.32
C VAL A 391 1.68 -12.36 -3.29
N GLY A 392 1.99 -11.81 -4.45
CA GLY A 392 2.54 -10.45 -4.56
C GLY A 392 2.20 -9.83 -5.89
N ILE A 393 2.23 -8.50 -5.94
CA ILE A 393 2.09 -7.78 -7.20
C ILE A 393 3.47 -7.31 -7.63
N GLU A 394 3.88 -7.78 -8.80
CA GLU A 394 5.05 -7.31 -9.53
C GLU A 394 4.61 -6.14 -10.42
N THR A 395 5.45 -5.10 -10.51
CA THR A 395 5.17 -3.92 -11.36
C THR A 395 5.01 -4.33 -12.83
N THR A 396 5.82 -5.27 -13.30
CA THR A 396 5.88 -5.65 -14.72
C THR A 396 6.23 -7.12 -14.85
N ALA A 397 5.52 -7.84 -15.72
CA ALA A 397 5.81 -9.21 -16.07
C ALA A 397 7.20 -9.34 -16.70
N PRO A 398 7.86 -10.50 -16.61
CA PRO A 398 9.14 -10.72 -17.28
C PRO A 398 9.07 -10.37 -18.77
N LYS A 399 9.97 -9.50 -19.24
CA LYS A 399 10.06 -8.98 -20.63
C LYS A 399 8.94 -8.05 -21.11
N ALA A 400 7.89 -7.80 -20.31
CA ALA A 400 6.89 -6.80 -20.66
C ALA A 400 7.47 -5.38 -20.59
N ALA A 401 6.93 -4.48 -21.41
CA ALA A 401 7.29 -3.07 -21.37
C ALA A 401 6.51 -2.39 -20.24
N SER A 402 7.21 -1.67 -19.36
CA SER A 402 6.56 -0.90 -18.31
C SER A 402 6.19 0.50 -18.81
N PRO A 403 5.06 1.07 -18.35
CA PRO A 403 4.68 2.46 -18.61
C PRO A 403 5.68 3.53 -18.13
N VAL A 404 6.71 3.13 -17.36
CA VAL A 404 7.74 4.01 -16.82
C VAL A 404 9.16 3.70 -17.31
N GLY A 405 9.29 2.92 -18.38
CA GLY A 405 10.60 2.59 -18.99
C GLY A 405 11.37 1.48 -18.25
N TYR A 406 10.72 0.78 -17.33
CA TYR A 406 11.31 -0.40 -16.70
C TYR A 406 11.27 -1.63 -17.63
N ARG A 407 12.37 -2.38 -17.68
CA ARG A 407 12.41 -3.73 -18.28
C ARG A 407 12.77 -4.74 -17.21
N HIS A 408 11.87 -5.67 -16.94
CA HIS A 408 12.11 -6.76 -16.00
C HIS A 408 12.99 -7.85 -16.65
N ASP A 409 14.29 -7.83 -16.38
CA ASP A 409 15.26 -8.85 -16.81
C ASP A 409 15.72 -9.75 -15.65
N TYR A 410 16.50 -10.79 -15.95
CA TYR A 410 16.99 -11.73 -14.93
C TYR A 410 18.03 -11.10 -13.96
N ARG A 411 18.52 -9.91 -14.27
CA ARG A 411 19.45 -9.13 -13.43
C ARG A 411 18.72 -8.15 -12.51
N SER A 412 17.42 -8.01 -12.71
CA SER A 412 16.56 -7.13 -11.93
C SER A 412 16.42 -7.66 -10.50
N THR A 413 17.00 -6.93 -9.55
CA THR A 413 16.86 -7.19 -8.12
C THR A 413 15.74 -6.34 -7.54
N GLU A 414 15.23 -6.69 -6.36
CA GLU A 414 14.26 -5.85 -5.64
C GLU A 414 14.77 -4.40 -5.45
N ALA A 415 16.10 -4.24 -5.36
CA ALA A 415 16.83 -2.97 -5.22
C ALA A 415 16.99 -2.15 -6.53
N THR A 416 16.87 -2.78 -7.70
CA THR A 416 16.91 -2.10 -9.02
C THR A 416 15.55 -2.01 -9.70
N ALA A 417 14.55 -2.74 -9.20
CA ALA A 417 13.18 -2.73 -9.69
C ALA A 417 12.44 -1.43 -9.35
N ASN A 418 11.45 -1.05 -10.17
CA ASN A 418 10.61 0.15 -9.99
C ASN A 418 10.26 0.37 -8.49
N PRO A 419 10.58 1.54 -7.90
CA PRO A 419 10.28 1.83 -6.50
C PRO A 419 8.78 1.93 -6.21
N GLU A 420 7.94 2.03 -7.25
CA GLU A 420 6.48 2.08 -7.19
C GLU A 420 5.85 0.86 -7.88
N SER A 421 4.70 0.40 -7.38
CA SER A 421 3.89 -0.60 -8.08
C SER A 421 2.89 0.04 -9.03
N SER A 422 2.26 -0.78 -9.88
CA SER A 422 1.14 -0.35 -10.74
C SER A 422 -0.13 0.06 -9.96
N PHE A 423 -0.13 -0.10 -8.62
CA PHE A 423 -1.20 0.32 -7.72
C PHE A 423 -0.75 1.50 -6.83
N TYR A 424 0.17 2.33 -7.30
CA TYR A 424 0.62 3.60 -6.68
C TYR A 424 1.30 3.47 -5.30
N GLY A 425 1.61 2.24 -4.88
CA GLY A 425 2.28 1.97 -3.62
C GLY A 425 3.80 1.93 -3.78
N HIS A 426 4.51 2.74 -3.01
CA HIS A 426 5.97 2.69 -2.96
C HIS A 426 6.49 1.61 -2.03
N LYS A 427 7.60 0.95 -2.41
CA LYS A 427 8.22 -0.16 -1.67
C LYS A 427 8.67 0.15 -0.25
N GLU A 428 9.10 1.38 0.00
CA GLU A 428 9.52 1.81 1.35
C GLU A 428 8.31 2.05 2.28
N ASP A 429 7.09 2.09 1.73
CA ASP A 429 5.86 2.38 2.47
C ASP A 429 5.08 1.07 2.80
N LYS A 430 5.74 -0.09 2.61
CA LYS A 430 5.23 -1.42 2.97
C LYS A 430 4.75 -1.45 4.42
N ILE A 431 3.65 -2.17 4.65
CA ILE A 431 3.16 -2.46 5.98
C ILE A 431 3.98 -3.61 6.61
N GLY A 432 4.18 -3.54 7.93
CA GLY A 432 5.04 -4.46 8.68
C GLY A 432 6.50 -3.99 8.73
N THR A 433 7.16 -4.24 9.86
CA THR A 433 8.50 -3.68 10.18
C THR A 433 9.63 -4.72 10.18
N GLY A 434 9.31 -5.99 9.90
CA GLY A 434 10.22 -7.15 9.96
C GLY A 434 11.24 -7.22 8.81
N LYS A 435 12.11 -8.22 8.85
CA LYS A 435 12.95 -8.64 7.71
C LYS A 435 12.20 -9.67 6.86
N LEU A 436 12.79 -10.08 5.74
CA LEU A 436 12.21 -11.09 4.86
C LEU A 436 11.82 -12.39 5.60
N ALA A 437 12.72 -12.91 6.43
CA ALA A 437 12.49 -14.13 7.20
C ALA A 437 11.40 -14.01 8.28
N ASP A 438 10.98 -12.79 8.62
CA ASP A 438 9.94 -12.52 9.61
C ASP A 438 8.54 -12.50 8.99
N ASN A 439 8.40 -12.65 7.66
CA ASN A 439 7.14 -12.54 6.92
C ASN A 439 6.40 -11.24 7.28
N GLN A 440 6.86 -10.09 6.76
CA GLN A 440 6.31 -8.77 7.11
C GLN A 440 4.77 -8.69 7.03
N ARG A 441 4.17 -9.45 6.11
CA ARG A 441 2.74 -9.66 5.93
C ARG A 441 2.46 -11.16 5.91
N LEU A 442 1.58 -11.61 6.78
CA LEU A 442 1.28 -13.02 7.00
C LEU A 442 -0.23 -13.22 7.08
N VAL A 443 -0.71 -14.34 6.57
CA VAL A 443 -2.02 -14.91 6.94
C VAL A 443 -1.76 -16.31 7.47
N GLU A 444 -2.26 -16.61 8.67
CA GLU A 444 -2.23 -17.97 9.20
C GLU A 444 -3.61 -18.59 9.08
N LEU A 445 -3.76 -19.53 8.14
CA LEU A 445 -4.97 -20.32 8.06
C LEU A 445 -4.99 -21.33 9.22
N GLY A 446 -6.16 -21.48 9.84
CA GLY A 446 -6.42 -22.43 10.92
C GLY A 446 -7.17 -23.67 10.43
N ASP A 447 -7.66 -24.47 11.36
CA ASP A 447 -8.46 -25.66 11.02
C ASP A 447 -9.76 -25.26 10.32
N GLY A 448 -10.22 -26.12 9.39
CA GLY A 448 -11.41 -25.86 8.59
C GLY A 448 -11.27 -24.67 7.62
N TRP A 449 -10.05 -24.21 7.34
CA TRP A 449 -9.81 -23.03 6.50
C TRP A 449 -10.52 -23.07 5.15
N LEU A 450 -10.58 -24.24 4.51
CA LEU A 450 -11.18 -24.37 3.18
C LEU A 450 -12.68 -24.07 3.22
N ALA A 451 -13.40 -24.68 4.17
CA ALA A 451 -14.82 -24.42 4.37
C ALA A 451 -15.07 -22.93 4.64
N LYS A 452 -14.27 -22.29 5.51
CA LYS A 452 -14.39 -20.84 5.79
C LYS A 452 -14.20 -19.97 4.54
N LEU A 453 -13.23 -20.32 3.68
CA LEU A 453 -12.99 -19.58 2.45
C LEU A 453 -14.10 -19.82 1.41
N GLN A 454 -14.63 -21.05 1.33
CA GLN A 454 -15.77 -21.39 0.48
C GLN A 454 -17.07 -20.71 0.93
N ASP A 455 -17.29 -20.62 2.24
CA ASP A 455 -18.42 -19.88 2.82
C ASP A 455 -18.29 -18.39 2.51
N ALA A 456 -17.11 -17.81 2.70
CA ALA A 456 -16.82 -16.41 2.36
C ALA A 456 -17.01 -16.13 0.85
N GLU A 457 -16.57 -17.04 -0.01
CA GLU A 457 -16.79 -16.95 -1.46
C GLU A 457 -18.28 -17.08 -1.82
N THR A 458 -19.02 -17.96 -1.15
CA THR A 458 -20.47 -18.14 -1.38
C THR A 458 -21.24 -16.89 -0.96
N GLU A 459 -20.95 -16.34 0.23
CA GLU A 459 -21.52 -15.08 0.70
C GLU A 459 -21.18 -13.95 -0.29
N TRP A 460 -19.93 -13.87 -0.73
CA TRP A 460 -19.48 -12.88 -1.70
C TRP A 460 -20.19 -12.97 -3.04
N ASN A 461 -20.34 -14.19 -3.60
CA ASN A 461 -21.06 -14.40 -4.85
C ASN A 461 -22.53 -14.03 -4.72
N GLY A 462 -23.18 -14.37 -3.60
CA GLY A 462 -24.56 -13.94 -3.34
C GLY A 462 -24.71 -12.42 -3.28
N LEU A 463 -23.73 -11.70 -2.74
CA LEU A 463 -23.71 -10.23 -2.75
C LEU A 463 -23.53 -9.68 -4.17
N LEU A 464 -22.64 -10.27 -4.97
CA LEU A 464 -22.44 -9.86 -6.37
C LEU A 464 -23.69 -10.08 -7.22
N ASP A 465 -24.39 -11.20 -7.02
CA ASP A 465 -25.64 -11.51 -7.71
C ASP A 465 -26.74 -10.50 -7.35
N ALA A 466 -26.80 -10.09 -6.07
CA ALA A 466 -27.78 -9.11 -5.59
C ALA A 466 -27.59 -7.70 -6.19
N VAL A 467 -26.38 -7.35 -6.63
CA VAL A 467 -26.07 -6.07 -7.30
C VAL A 467 -25.82 -6.24 -8.80
N GLN A 468 -26.24 -7.36 -9.40
CA GLN A 468 -26.06 -7.60 -10.82
C GLN A 468 -26.75 -6.50 -11.65
N GLY A 469 -25.98 -5.82 -12.50
CA GLY A 469 -26.46 -4.69 -13.30
C GLY A 469 -26.37 -3.33 -12.59
N ASP A 470 -26.17 -3.30 -11.28
CA ASP A 470 -25.88 -2.09 -10.51
C ASP A 470 -24.35 -1.87 -10.41
N GLN A 471 -23.82 -0.99 -11.26
CA GLN A 471 -22.40 -0.66 -11.27
C GLN A 471 -21.95 0.02 -9.97
N GLN A 472 -22.81 0.80 -9.33
CA GLN A 472 -22.47 1.51 -8.10
C GLN A 472 -22.45 0.53 -6.92
N GLY A 473 -23.45 -0.34 -6.81
CA GLY A 473 -23.49 -1.42 -5.82
C GLY A 473 -22.30 -2.37 -5.95
N MET A 474 -21.97 -2.81 -7.18
CA MET A 474 -20.78 -3.63 -7.43
C MET A 474 -19.48 -2.92 -7.00
N ARG A 475 -19.36 -1.62 -7.28
CA ARG A 475 -18.21 -0.83 -6.85
C ARG A 475 -18.09 -0.76 -5.33
N GLN A 476 -19.19 -0.51 -4.63
CA GLN A 476 -19.20 -0.44 -3.16
C GLN A 476 -18.77 -1.78 -2.53
N LEU A 477 -19.24 -2.91 -3.07
CA LEU A 477 -18.79 -4.22 -2.60
C LEU A 477 -17.26 -4.37 -2.73
N TYR A 478 -16.69 -4.00 -3.88
CA TYR A 478 -15.25 -4.08 -4.06
C TYR A 478 -14.47 -3.07 -3.21
N GLU A 479 -15.03 -1.88 -2.94
CA GLU A 479 -14.47 -0.92 -1.99
C GLU A 479 -14.38 -1.51 -0.58
N GLU A 480 -15.41 -2.25 -0.13
CA GLU A 480 -15.39 -2.98 1.13
C GLU A 480 -14.35 -4.12 1.12
N LEU A 481 -14.33 -4.94 0.06
CA LEU A 481 -13.45 -6.11 -0.04
C LEU A 481 -11.97 -5.73 0.05
N VAL A 482 -11.55 -4.63 -0.60
CA VAL A 482 -10.15 -4.21 -0.60
C VAL A 482 -9.82 -3.21 0.51
N GLY A 483 -10.85 -2.71 1.20
CA GLY A 483 -10.79 -1.73 2.28
C GLY A 483 -10.26 -2.30 3.59
N ARG A 484 -10.61 -1.66 4.72
CA ARG A 484 -10.15 -2.08 6.05
C ARG A 484 -10.60 -3.50 6.37
N ARG A 485 -9.75 -4.23 7.11
CA ARG A 485 -10.15 -5.50 7.70
C ARG A 485 -11.26 -5.27 8.74
N GLY A 486 -12.33 -6.04 8.67
CA GLY A 486 -13.45 -5.97 9.61
C GLY A 486 -14.82 -5.91 8.92
N GLY A 487 -15.87 -5.67 9.70
CA GLY A 487 -17.25 -5.63 9.21
C GLY A 487 -17.79 -7.03 8.92
N ARG A 488 -18.32 -7.26 7.72
CA ARG A 488 -18.97 -8.53 7.34
C ARG A 488 -18.04 -9.75 7.32
N PHE A 489 -16.72 -9.53 7.24
CA PHE A 489 -15.72 -10.59 7.14
C PHE A 489 -15.14 -11.05 8.49
N ASP A 490 -15.54 -10.45 9.62
CA ASP A 490 -14.95 -10.70 10.94
C ASP A 490 -16.00 -11.03 12.02
N LYS A 491 -17.03 -11.81 11.65
CA LYS A 491 -18.15 -12.19 12.55
C LYS A 491 -17.68 -13.03 13.76
N SER A 492 -16.52 -13.70 13.67
CA SER A 492 -16.00 -14.56 14.75
C SER A 492 -15.25 -13.80 15.86
N GLU A 493 -14.60 -12.67 15.56
CA GLU A 493 -13.94 -11.87 16.60
C GLU A 493 -14.98 -11.03 17.39
N GLN A 494 -16.02 -10.52 16.71
CA GLN A 494 -17.12 -9.78 17.38
C GLN A 494 -17.89 -10.66 18.38
N GLN A 495 -18.23 -11.91 18.02
CA GLN A 495 -18.90 -12.84 18.94
C GLN A 495 -18.00 -13.26 20.11
N ALA A 496 -16.68 -13.31 19.92
CA ALA A 496 -15.71 -13.63 20.97
C ALA A 496 -15.44 -12.45 21.93
N GLU A 497 -15.74 -11.22 21.52
CA GLU A 497 -15.59 -10.01 22.33
C GLU A 497 -16.89 -9.70 23.12
N GLU A 498 -18.05 -9.97 22.53
CA GLU A 498 -19.36 -9.93 23.21
C GLU A 498 -19.45 -10.99 24.33
N SER A 499 -18.98 -12.22 24.09
CA SER A 499 -18.94 -13.28 25.13
C SER A 499 -17.85 -13.11 26.19
N ARG A 500 -17.02 -12.05 26.11
CA ARG A 500 -16.09 -11.62 27.17
C ARG A 500 -16.61 -10.44 27.98
N THR A 501 -17.70 -9.82 27.54
CA THR A 501 -18.34 -8.68 28.20
C THR A 501 -19.68 -9.05 28.86
N GLU A 502 -20.16 -10.28 28.66
CA GLU A 502 -21.13 -11.00 29.48
C GLU A 502 -20.43 -11.91 30.49
#